data_AF-A0A7V9N417-F1
#
_entry.id   AF-A0A7V9N417-F1
#
_cell.length_a   1.000
_cell.length_b   1.000
_cell.length_c   1.000
_cell.angle_alpha   90.00
_cell.angle_beta   90.00
_cell.angle_gamma   90.00
#
_symmetry.space_group_name_H-M   'P 1'
#
loop_
_entity.id
_entity.type
_entity.pdbx_description
1 polymer ?
#
loop_
_entity_poly.entity_id
_entity_poly.type
_entity_poly.pdbx_seq_one_letter_code
_entity_poly.pdbx_strand_id
1 'polypeptide(L)' 'MPVASSRALPQPVWLDTVIVPHGGSITFRTRCLDFTGRYVLHCHMMNHEELGMMQVVEVSGPA' A
#
# COMPACT_ATOMS: atom_id res chain seq x y z
N MET A 1 -13.26 1.81 -6.63
CA MET A 1 -12.35 1.99 -5.48
C MET A 1 -12.25 3.48 -5.18
N PRO A 2 -12.20 3.89 -3.89
CA PRO A 2 -12.03 5.29 -3.55
C PRO A 2 -10.66 5.79 -4.06
N VAL A 3 -10.65 7.01 -4.60
CA VAL A 3 -9.41 7.72 -4.92
C VAL A 3 -8.93 8.37 -3.63
N ALA A 4 -7.84 7.88 -3.07
CA ALA A 4 -7.32 8.44 -1.82
C ALA A 4 -6.60 9.77 -2.07
N SER A 5 -6.78 10.70 -1.14
CA SER A 5 -6.00 11.93 -1.03
C SER A 5 -4.89 11.73 0.01
N SER A 6 -3.78 12.47 -0.09
CA SER A 6 -2.73 12.49 0.93
C SER A 6 -3.18 13.11 2.28
N ARG A 7 -4.39 13.69 2.35
CA ARG A 7 -4.99 14.18 3.59
C ARG A 7 -5.53 13.02 4.44
N ALA A 8 -5.24 13.05 5.73
CA ALA A 8 -5.82 12.11 6.70
C ALA A 8 -7.36 12.13 6.65
N LEU A 9 -7.96 10.95 6.54
CA LEU A 9 -9.42 10.79 6.57
C LEU A 9 -9.96 11.08 7.99
N PRO A 10 -11.15 11.70 8.13
CA PRO A 10 -11.80 11.89 9.44
C PRO A 10 -12.03 10.57 10.18
N GLN A 11 -12.28 9.50 9.43
CA GLN A 11 -12.37 8.13 9.94
C GLN A 11 -11.44 7.23 9.11
N PRO A 12 -10.52 6.48 9.73
CA PRO A 12 -9.70 5.52 9.02
C PRO A 12 -10.57 4.44 8.37
N VAL A 13 -10.31 4.14 7.10
CA VAL A 13 -10.95 3.04 6.37
C VAL A 13 -9.90 1.98 6.09
N TRP A 14 -10.25 0.72 6.35
CA TRP A 14 -9.42 -0.42 5.98
C TRP A 14 -9.64 -0.76 4.50
N LEU A 15 -8.55 -0.87 3.75
CA LEU A 15 -8.56 -1.16 2.33
C LEU A 15 -7.42 -2.10 2.00
N ASP A 16 -7.69 -3.11 1.17
CA ASP A 16 -6.66 -3.99 0.61
C ASP A 16 -5.99 -3.37 -0.63
N THR A 17 -6.69 -2.46 -1.32
CA THR A 17 -6.20 -1.79 -2.53
C THR A 17 -6.79 -0.38 -2.65
N VAL A 18 -6.02 0.55 -3.22
CA VAL A 18 -6.39 1.95 -3.37
C VAL A 18 -5.91 2.49 -4.72
N ILE A 19 -6.68 3.40 -5.33
CA ILE A 19 -6.27 4.05 -6.58
C ILE A 19 -5.31 5.19 -6.25
N VAL A 20 -4.13 5.15 -6.87
CA VAL A 20 -3.19 6.28 -6.90
C VAL A 20 -3.50 7.13 -8.13
N PRO A 21 -3.82 8.43 -8.00
CA PRO A 21 -4.04 9.30 -9.14
C PRO A 21 -2.81 9.41 -10.04
N HIS A 22 -3.01 9.60 -11.35
CA HIS A 22 -1.92 9.92 -12.27
C HIS A 22 -1.18 11.18 -11.83
N GLY A 23 0.15 11.10 -11.70
CA GLY A 23 0.99 12.20 -11.21
C GLY A 23 0.73 12.61 -9.76
N GLY A 24 -0.11 11.85 -9.04
CA GLY A 24 -0.45 12.10 -7.64
C GLY A 24 0.29 11.18 -6.68
N SER A 25 -0.03 11.34 -5.40
CA SER A 25 0.47 10.49 -4.34
C SER A 25 -0.62 10.27 -3.31
N ILE A 26 -0.44 9.20 -2.53
CA ILE A 26 -1.28 8.87 -1.39
C ILE A 26 -0.39 8.65 -0.17
N THR A 27 -0.96 8.79 1.01
CA THR A 27 -0.29 8.42 2.26
C THR A 27 -1.20 7.46 3.01
N PHE A 28 -0.67 6.29 3.33
CA PHE A 28 -1.41 5.25 4.04
C PHE A 28 -0.62 4.75 5.24
N ARG A 29 -1.30 3.99 6.10
CA ARG A 29 -0.69 3.27 7.22
C ARG A 29 -1.05 1.80 7.09
N THR A 30 -0.11 0.93 7.40
CA THR A 30 -0.32 -0.51 7.47
C THR A 30 -0.06 -1.01 8.89
N ARG A 31 -0.64 -2.15 9.26
CA ARG A 31 -0.44 -2.80 10.55
C ARG A 31 -0.22 -4.30 10.34
N CYS A 32 1.00 -4.76 10.55
CA CYS A 32 1.36 -6.18 10.47
C CYS A 32 1.35 -6.75 11.89
N LEU A 33 0.31 -7.52 12.23
CA LEU A 33 0.09 -8.00 13.60
C LEU A 33 0.62 -9.41 13.85
N ASP A 34 0.45 -10.28 12.87
CA ASP A 34 0.56 -11.71 13.11
C ASP A 34 1.91 -12.28 12.63
N PHE A 35 2.51 -11.66 11.61
CA PHE A 35 3.70 -12.21 10.95
C PHE A 35 4.77 -11.15 10.65
N THR A 36 6.02 -11.49 10.93
CA THR A 36 7.21 -10.79 10.46
C THR A 36 7.68 -11.36 9.13
N GLY A 37 8.50 -10.62 8.38
CA GLY A 37 9.11 -11.07 7.12
C GLY A 37 8.83 -10.13 5.96
N ARG A 38 8.98 -10.65 4.74
CA ARG A 38 8.87 -9.87 3.51
C ARG A 38 7.46 -9.90 2.95
N TYR A 39 6.90 -8.72 2.73
CA TYR A 39 5.62 -8.49 2.06
C TYR A 39 5.87 -7.81 0.72
N VAL A 40 4.97 -8.02 -0.23
CA VAL A 40 5.02 -7.34 -1.53
C VAL A 40 3.92 -6.28 -1.57
N LEU A 41 4.33 -5.03 -1.75
CA LEU A 41 3.45 -3.95 -2.18
C LEU A 41 3.53 -3.89 -3.70
N HIS A 42 2.43 -4.15 -4.40
CA HIS A 42 2.41 -4.17 -5.87
C HIS A 42 1.22 -3.41 -6.45
N CYS A 43 1.33 -3.05 -7.72
CA CYS A 43 0.20 -2.58 -8.49
C CYS A 43 -0.70 -3.77 -8.84
N HIS A 44 -2.00 -3.65 -8.60
CA HIS A 44 -2.96 -4.70 -8.96
C HIS A 44 -3.30 -4.74 -10.47
N MET A 45 -2.64 -3.90 -11.27
CA MET A 45 -2.65 -3.99 -12.74
C MET A 45 -1.46 -4.84 -13.17
N MET A 46 -1.74 -6.05 -13.63
CA MET A 46 -0.74 -7.08 -13.95
C MET A 46 0.37 -6.57 -14.89
N ASN A 47 0.00 -5.86 -15.96
CA ASN A 47 0.96 -5.27 -16.88
C ASN A 47 1.89 -4.24 -16.21
N HIS A 48 1.43 -3.53 -15.18
CA HIS A 48 2.28 -2.59 -14.45
C HIS A 48 3.16 -3.31 -13.42
N GLU A 49 2.62 -4.33 -12.76
CA GLU A 49 3.35 -5.20 -11.83
C GLU A 49 4.55 -5.86 -12.52
N GLU A 50 4.32 -6.49 -13.68
CA GLU A 50 5.36 -7.15 -14.47
C GLU A 50 6.43 -6.18 -14.98
N LEU A 51 6.05 -4.93 -15.24
CA LEU A 51 6.99 -3.86 -15.62
C LEU A 51 7.75 -3.27 -14.42
N GLY A 52 7.56 -3.82 -13.22
CA GLY A 52 8.35 -3.47 -12.04
C GLY A 52 7.65 -2.57 -11.03
N MET A 53 6.33 -2.38 -11.11
CA MET A 53 5.57 -1.72 -10.04
C MET A 53 5.32 -2.65 -8.84
N MET A 54 6.42 -3.17 -8.29
CA MET A 54 6.49 -4.01 -7.10
C MET A 54 7.58 -3.50 -6.18
N GLN A 55 7.28 -3.50 -4.89
CA GLN A 55 8.24 -3.19 -3.83
C GLN A 55 8.14 -4.24 -2.74
N VAL A 56 9.30 -4.74 -2.31
CA VAL A 56 9.38 -5.58 -1.12
C VAL A 56 9.49 -4.69 0.11
N VAL A 57 8.65 -4.96 1.11
CA VAL A 57 8.69 -4.33 2.43
C VAL A 57 9.00 -5.41 3.45
N GLU A 58 10.10 -5.25 4.19
CA GLU A 58 10.45 -6.16 5.28
C GLU A 58 9.92 -5.62 6.61
N VAL A 59 9.12 -6.42 7.28
CA VAL A 59 8.59 -6.14 8.62
C VAL A 59 9.40 -6.96 9.60
N SER A 60 10.27 -6.30 10.35
CA SER A 60 10.93 -6.89 11.50
C SER A 60 10.05 -6.76 12.74
N GLY A 61 10.19 -7.72 13.66
CA GLY A 61 9.62 -7.59 15.00
C GLY A 61 10.23 -6.41 15.76
N PRO A 62 9.72 -6.12 16.97
CA PRO A 62 10.35 -5.13 17.84
C PRO A 62 11.84 -5.46 18.04
N ALA A 63 12.67 -4.43 18.01
CA ALA A 63 14.11 -4.52 18.31
C ALA A 63 14.35 -4.78 19.79
#